data_AF-A0A2D9PST5-F1
#
_entry.id   AF-A0A2D9PST5-F1
#
_cell.length_a   1.000
_cell.length_b   1.000
_cell.length_c   1.000
_cell.angle_alpha   90.00
_cell.angle_beta   90.00
_cell.angle_gamma   90.00
#
_symmetry.space_group_name_H-M   'P 1'
#
loop_
_entity.id
_entity.type
_entity.pdbx_description
1 polymer ?
#
loop_
_entity_poly.entity_id
_entity_poly.type
_entity_poly.pdbx_seq_one_letter_code
_entity_poly.pdbx_strand_id
1 'polypeptide(L)' 'MACDTPDAHLIIDCDTCTRQGTTTCEDCVVTFLCERPSDQAVIVDLDEYRALRLLGEAGLVPPLRHSDRSPMG' A
#
# COMPACT_ATOMS: atom_id res chain seq x y z
N MET A 1 -14.39 26.97 -9.92
CA MET A 1 -14.51 25.64 -10.57
C MET A 1 -13.28 24.87 -10.15
N ALA A 2 -13.45 23.82 -9.35
CA ALA A 2 -12.41 23.25 -8.50
C ALA A 2 -11.21 22.75 -9.32
N CYS A 3 -10.00 23.12 -8.88
CA CYS A 3 -8.78 22.45 -9.27
C CYS A 3 -8.88 21.01 -8.77
N ASP A 4 -8.98 20.08 -9.72
CA ASP A 4 -8.67 18.68 -9.53
C ASP A 4 -7.18 18.62 -9.16
N THR A 5 -6.89 18.71 -7.86
CA THR A 5 -5.57 18.29 -7.37
C THR A 5 -5.74 16.78 -7.28
N PRO A 6 -5.00 15.98 -8.07
CA PRO A 6 -5.06 14.54 -7.87
C PRO A 6 -4.64 14.32 -6.43
N ASP A 7 -5.60 13.93 -5.61
CA ASP A 7 -5.31 13.34 -4.32
C ASP A 7 -4.33 12.22 -4.66
N ALA A 8 -3.11 12.31 -4.13
CA ALA A 8 -2.02 11.39 -4.46
C ALA A 8 -2.30 10.03 -3.81
N HIS A 9 -3.44 9.46 -4.16
CA HIS A 9 -3.87 8.14 -3.79
C HIS A 9 -2.97 7.16 -4.52
N LEU A 10 -2.19 6.42 -3.75
CA LEU A 10 -1.49 5.25 -4.23
C LEU A 10 -2.54 4.17 -4.52
N ILE A 11 -2.73 3.85 -5.80
CA ILE A 11 -3.54 2.70 -6.22
C ILE A 11 -2.60 1.49 -6.30
N ILE A 12 -2.97 0.40 -5.62
CA ILE A 12 -2.28 -0.88 -5.72
C ILE A 12 -3.20 -1.83 -6.47
N ASP A 13 -2.84 -2.15 -7.72
CA ASP A 13 -3.53 -3.14 -8.52
C ASP A 13 -2.72 -4.44 -8.52
N CYS A 14 -3.27 -5.47 -7.85
CA CYS A 14 -2.61 -6.77 -7.77
C CYS A 14 -2.57 -7.51 -9.11
N ASP A 15 -3.44 -7.17 -10.07
CA ASP A 15 -3.48 -7.80 -11.40
C ASP A 15 -2.41 -7.25 -12.35
N THR A 16 -1.90 -6.03 -12.11
CA THR A 16 -0.83 -5.43 -12.92
C THR A 16 0.53 -5.39 -12.22
N CYS A 17 0.59 -5.78 -10.95
CA CYS A 17 1.83 -5.78 -10.16
C CYS A 17 2.85 -6.81 -10.70
N THR A 18 4.09 -6.37 -10.95
CA THR A 18 5.16 -7.26 -11.46
C THR A 18 5.57 -8.38 -10.48
N ARG A 19 5.18 -8.27 -9.21
CA ARG A 19 5.46 -9.24 -8.15
C ARG A 19 4.38 -10.32 -8.01
N GLN A 20 3.29 -10.24 -8.78
CA GLN A 20 2.17 -11.18 -8.72
C GLN A 20 2.67 -12.63 -8.84
N GLY A 21 2.20 -13.51 -7.95
CA GLY A 21 2.54 -14.93 -7.93
C GLY A 21 3.94 -15.26 -7.37
N THR A 22 4.67 -14.29 -6.82
CA THR A 22 5.95 -14.53 -6.12
C THR A 22 5.75 -14.57 -4.60
N THR A 23 6.75 -15.04 -3.85
CA THR A 23 6.77 -15.00 -2.38
C THR A 23 6.65 -13.58 -1.79
N THR A 24 6.80 -12.54 -2.61
CA THR A 24 6.51 -11.16 -2.19
C THR A 24 5.02 -10.92 -1.94
N CYS A 25 4.13 -11.58 -2.68
CA CYS A 25 2.69 -11.46 -2.50
C CYS A 25 2.21 -12.14 -1.21
N GLU A 26 2.85 -13.24 -0.82
CA GLU A 26 2.53 -13.97 0.42
C GLU A 26 2.76 -13.11 1.66
N ASP A 27 3.75 -12.23 1.62
CA ASP A 27 4.12 -11.28 2.68
C ASP A 27 3.56 -9.86 2.42
N CYS A 28 2.59 -9.72 1.51
CA CYS A 28 2.00 -8.42 1.18
C CYS A 28 0.80 -8.11 2.08
N VAL A 29 0.81 -6.92 2.70
CA VAL A 29 -0.32 -6.45 3.54
C VAL A 29 -1.64 -6.35 2.79
N VAL A 30 -1.60 -6.17 1.45
CA VAL A 30 -2.80 -5.99 0.62
C VAL A 30 -3.69 -7.24 0.62
N THR A 31 -3.11 -8.45 0.66
CA THR A 31 -3.87 -9.71 0.77
C THR A 31 -4.81 -9.66 1.96
N PHE A 32 -4.30 -9.23 3.11
CA PHE A 32 -5.06 -9.08 4.34
C PHE A 32 -6.09 -7.94 4.29
N LEU A 33 -5.77 -6.82 3.64
CA LEU A 33 -6.71 -5.70 3.50
C LEU A 33 -7.89 -6.04 2.59
N CYS A 34 -7.64 -6.78 1.50
CA CYS A 34 -8.66 -7.19 0.54
C CYS A 34 -9.51 -8.38 1.00
N GLU A 35 -8.98 -9.24 1.87
CA GLU A 35 -9.75 -10.33 2.51
C GLU A 35 -10.76 -9.83 3.56
N ARG A 36 -10.59 -8.59 4.04
CA ARG A 36 -11.49 -7.98 5.01
C ARG A 36 -12.74 -7.40 4.35
N PRO A 37 -13.90 -7.45 5.03
CA PRO A 37 -15.09 -6.79 4.54
C PRO A 37 -14.87 -5.28 4.43
N SER A 38 -15.40 -4.67 3.36
CA SER A 38 -15.11 -3.30 2.94
C SER A 38 -15.63 -2.20 3.87
N ASP A 39 -16.44 -2.56 4.87
CA ASP A 39 -16.89 -1.67 5.93
C ASP A 39 -15.86 -1.50 7.07
N GLN A 40 -14.78 -2.29 7.07
CA GLN A 40 -13.72 -2.25 8.08
C GLN A 40 -12.47 -1.54 7.56
N ALA A 41 -12.55 -0.21 7.44
CA ALA A 41 -11.41 0.62 7.10
C ALA A 41 -10.29 0.50 8.16
N VAL A 42 -9.04 0.41 7.71
CA VAL A 42 -7.88 0.53 8.59
C VAL A 42 -7.56 2.00 8.75
N ILE A 43 -7.79 2.53 9.95
CA ILE A 43 -7.46 3.90 10.32
C ILE A 43 -6.15 3.87 11.10
N VAL A 44 -5.23 4.74 10.72
CA VAL A 44 -3.94 4.93 11.41
C VAL A 44 -3.94 6.35 11.94
N ASP A 45 -3.85 6.50 13.25
CA ASP A 45 -3.74 7.81 13.87
C ASP A 45 -2.33 8.42 13.73
N LEU A 46 -2.15 9.64 14.23
CA LEU A 46 -0.88 10.36 14.07
C LEU A 46 0.28 9.70 14.81
N ASP A 47 0.04 9.15 16.00
CA ASP A 47 1.09 8.53 16.81
C ASP A 47 1.45 7.15 16.25
N GLU A 48 0.46 6.39 15.77
CA GLU A 48 0.68 5.16 15.01
C GLU A 48 1.46 5.43 13.71
N TYR A 49 1.09 6.48 12.96
CA TYR A 49 1.82 6.87 11.75
C TYR A 49 3.28 7.19 12.04
N ARG A 50 3.56 7.94 13.11
CA ARG A 50 4.94 8.25 13.55
C ARG A 50 5.70 6.99 13.91
N ALA A 51 5.08 6.05 14.62
CA ALA A 51 5.70 4.77 14.94
C ALA A 51 6.06 4.00 13.67
N LEU A 52 5.13 3.86 12.72
CA LEU A 52 5.37 3.21 11.43
C LEU A 52 6.52 3.87 10.65
N ARG A 53 6.64 5.20 10.70
CA ARG A 53 7.76 5.93 10.06
C ARG A 53 9.09 5.62 10.71
N LEU A 54 9.17 5.65 12.05
CA LEU A 54 10.40 5.31 12.77
C LEU A 54 10.84 3.87 12.50
N LEU A 55 9.89 2.93 12.46
CA LEU A 55 10.17 1.54 12.10
C LEU A 55 10.71 1.43 10.67
N GLY A 56 10.17 2.22 9.74
CA GLY A 56 10.63 2.28 8.35
C GLY A 56 12.04 2.82 8.22
N GLU A 57 12.34 3.91 8.93
CA GLU A 57 13.69 4.49 8.98
C GLU A 57 14.71 3.54 9.61
N ALA A 58 14.30 2.73 10.60
CA ALA A 58 15.12 1.70 11.22
C ALA A 58 15.24 0.40 10.40
N GLY A 59 14.54 0.27 9.26
CA GLY A 59 14.54 -0.93 8.43
C GLY A 59 13.78 -2.13 9.01
N LEU A 60 12.89 -1.88 9.98
CA LEU A 60 12.11 -2.91 10.66
C LEU A 60 10.77 -3.22 9.97
N VAL A 61 10.35 -2.38 9.01
CA VAL A 61 9.21 -2.66 8.14
C VAL A 61 9.64 -2.67 6.67
N PRO A 62 9.05 -3.53 5.82
CA PRO A 62 9.38 -3.54 4.41
C PRO A 62 9.04 -2.19 3.74
N PRO A 63 9.86 -1.71 2.80
CA PRO A 63 9.49 -0.58 1.95
C PRO A 63 8.33 -0.97 1.01
N LEU A 64 7.77 0.01 0.28
CA LEU A 64 6.79 -0.28 -0.76
C LEU A 64 7.42 -1.19 -1.84
N ARG A 65 6.89 -2.41 -1.98
CA ARG A 65 7.37 -3.42 -2.94
C ARG A 65 6.55 -3.47 -4.23
N HIS A 66 5.42 -2.74 -4.26
CA HIS A 66 4.57 -2.61 -5.44
C HIS A 66 5.37 -2.00 -6.60
N SER A 67 5.21 -2.58 -7.78
CA SER A 67 5.76 -2.06 -9.02
C SER A 67 4.81 -2.46 -10.13
N ASP A 68 4.31 -1.48 -10.86
CA ASP A 68 3.35 -1.69 -11.92
C ASP A 68 4.06 -2.12 -13.21
N ARG A 69 3.48 -3.09 -13.92
CA ARG A 69 3.88 -3.44 -15.30
C ARG A 69 3.31 -2.45 -16.31
N SER A 70 2.22 -1.77 -15.98
CA SER A 70 1.50 -0.89 -16.88
C SER A 70 2.31 0.38 -17.16
N PRO A 71 2.22 0.93 -18.38
CA PRO A 71 2.92 2.18 -18.75
C PRO A 71 2.39 3.43 -18.03
N MET A 72 1.38 3.28 -17.15
CA MET A 72 0.70 4.36 -16.42
C MET A 72 0.92 4.30 -14.90
N GLY A 73 1.76 3.38 -14.40
CA GLY A 73 2.10 3.29 -12.97
C GLY A 73 3.16 4.27 -12.50
#